data_AF-A0A357EBP6-F1
#
_entry.id   AF-A0A357EBP6-F1
#
_cell.length_a   1.000
_cell.length_b   1.000
_cell.length_c   1.000
_cell.angle_alpha   90.00
_cell.angle_beta   90.00
_cell.angle_gamma   90.00
#
_symmetry.space_group_name_H-M   'P 1'
#
loop_
_entity.id
_entity.type
_entity.pdbx_description
1 polymer ?
#
loop_
_entity_poly.entity_id
_entity_poly.type
_entity_poly.pdbx_seq_one_letter_code
_entity_poly.pdbx_strand_id
1 'polypeptide(L)'
;MKRFVLFLAIGLTGIALSVVEPVHAAMMSQLELTGGAVNYDGKYHAMMDRVLGQEGTLKLGQFQAIGELIPSIDKACETYSLFTSGFSGEAAPTATISGSSISIDLSSLFFGVSRGDSYKTWNIGELATGQYNPETKEFTVSWDHMFDGGKHEGLATFFLKGIAEMGTQPVAIPASLVLYATGLFGVGSLTWWRKRMSVLAAA
;
A
#
# COMPACT_ATOMS: atom_id res chain seq x y z
N MET A 1 16.35 -38.71 -55.28
CA MET A 1 16.46 -38.88 -53.81
C MET A 1 17.27 -37.75 -53.17
N LYS A 2 16.77 -36.51 -53.20
CA LYS A 2 17.41 -35.32 -52.60
C LYS A 2 16.37 -34.24 -52.28
N ARG A 3 15.33 -34.53 -51.49
CA ARG A 3 14.34 -33.50 -51.03
C ARG A 3 13.72 -33.79 -49.65
N PHE A 4 14.34 -34.63 -48.83
CA PHE A 4 13.74 -35.10 -47.57
C PHE A 4 14.56 -34.79 -46.31
N VAL A 5 15.47 -33.81 -46.36
CA VAL A 5 16.30 -33.45 -45.20
C VAL A 5 16.00 -32.03 -44.67
N LEU A 6 15.09 -31.28 -45.31
CA LEU A 6 14.87 -29.86 -45.01
C LEU A 6 13.59 -29.56 -44.19
N PHE A 7 13.07 -30.50 -43.40
CA PHE A 7 11.92 -30.24 -42.53
C PHE A 7 12.16 -30.57 -41.05
N LEU A 8 13.38 -30.96 -40.65
CA LEU A 8 13.70 -31.29 -39.26
C LEU A 8 14.46 -30.19 -38.50
N ALA A 9 14.61 -29.00 -39.09
CA ALA A 9 15.40 -27.90 -38.52
C ALA A 9 14.57 -26.68 -38.08
N ILE A 10 13.23 -26.80 -38.01
CA ILE A 10 12.33 -25.72 -37.55
C ILE A 10 11.72 -26.05 -36.15
N GLY A 11 12.06 -27.20 -35.57
CA GLY A 11 11.46 -27.67 -34.31
C GLY A 11 12.11 -27.21 -33.01
N LEU A 12 13.18 -26.40 -33.05
CA LEU A 12 14.04 -26.20 -31.87
C LEU A 12 14.63 -24.80 -31.75
N THR A 13 13.93 -23.77 -32.23
CA THR A 13 14.25 -22.39 -31.86
C THR A 13 13.39 -22.02 -30.66
N GLY A 14 13.96 -22.28 -29.48
CA GLY A 14 13.36 -22.03 -28.19
C GLY A 14 12.85 -20.60 -28.09
N ILE A 15 11.52 -20.48 -28.07
CA ILE A 15 10.85 -19.35 -27.48
C ILE A 15 11.06 -19.51 -25.96
N ALA A 16 12.26 -19.18 -25.50
CA ALA A 16 12.48 -18.79 -24.12
C ALA A 16 11.82 -17.40 -23.97
N LEU A 17 10.49 -17.38 -23.98
CA LEU A 17 9.72 -16.29 -23.42
C LEU A 17 10.11 -16.27 -21.96
N SER A 18 11.06 -15.41 -21.64
CA SER A 18 11.35 -14.97 -20.29
C SER A 18 10.00 -14.52 -19.75
N VAL A 19 9.40 -15.34 -18.89
CA VAL A 19 8.35 -14.90 -18.02
C VAL A 19 9.04 -13.92 -17.09
N VAL A 20 9.18 -12.68 -17.54
CA VAL A 20 9.33 -11.55 -16.64
C VAL A 20 8.01 -11.54 -15.91
N GLU A 21 7.96 -12.26 -14.79
CA GLU A 21 6.91 -12.04 -13.81
C GLU A 21 6.93 -10.53 -13.57
N PRO A 22 5.82 -9.82 -13.83
CA PRO A 22 5.76 -8.45 -13.42
C PRO A 22 5.97 -8.52 -11.91
N VAL A 23 7.02 -7.84 -11.42
CA VAL A 23 7.14 -7.49 -10.02
C VAL A 23 5.92 -6.61 -9.77
N HIS A 24 4.79 -7.24 -9.46
CA HIS A 24 3.60 -6.56 -9.03
C HIS A 24 4.00 -6.03 -7.66
N ALA A 25 4.46 -4.78 -7.64
CA ALA A 25 4.49 -3.98 -6.44
C ALA A 25 3.09 -4.08 -5.84
N ALA A 26 2.92 -4.96 -4.86
CA ALA A 26 1.68 -5.07 -4.11
C ALA A 26 1.50 -3.71 -3.45
N MET A 27 0.54 -2.93 -3.95
CA MET A 27 0.24 -1.64 -3.36
C MET A 27 -0.36 -1.91 -1.98
N MET A 28 0.39 -1.54 -0.95
CA MET A 28 -0.11 -1.56 0.41
C MET A 28 -1.26 -0.54 0.50
N SER A 29 -2.44 -1.01 0.87
CA SER A 29 -3.61 -0.15 1.01
C SER A 29 -3.77 0.36 2.44
N GLN A 30 -3.32 -0.42 3.42
CA GLN A 30 -3.63 -0.17 4.83
C GLN A 30 -2.55 -0.74 5.75
N LEU A 31 -2.34 -0.03 6.86
CA LEU A 31 -1.52 -0.46 7.98
C LEU A 31 -2.40 -0.44 9.23
N GLU A 32 -2.52 -1.58 9.90
CA GLU A 32 -3.16 -1.67 11.20
C GLU A 32 -2.13 -1.35 12.28
N LEU A 33 -2.36 -0.28 13.02
CA LEU A 33 -1.50 0.14 14.11
C LEU A 33 -1.90 -0.64 15.36
N THR A 34 -0.95 -1.36 15.95
CA THR A 34 -1.13 -2.07 17.23
C THR A 34 -0.51 -1.29 18.39
N GLY A 35 0.11 -0.15 18.09
CA GLY A 35 0.57 0.83 19.04
C GLY A 35 1.80 1.58 18.56
N GLY A 36 2.31 2.41 19.44
CA GLY A 36 3.42 3.30 19.19
C GLY A 36 3.89 3.94 20.47
N ALA A 37 4.96 4.72 20.35
CA ALA A 37 5.52 5.46 21.45
C ALA A 37 6.21 6.72 20.93
N VAL A 38 6.46 7.67 21.81
CA VAL A 38 7.29 8.83 21.49
C VAL A 38 8.31 9.03 22.61
N ASN A 39 9.54 9.34 22.24
CA ASN A 39 10.56 9.85 23.14
C ASN A 39 10.73 11.34 22.87
N TYR A 40 10.18 12.18 23.75
CA TYR A 40 10.19 13.62 23.62
C TYR A 40 10.03 14.26 25.00
N ASP A 41 10.75 15.34 25.31
CA ASP A 41 10.69 16.00 26.62
C ASP A 41 9.80 17.26 26.62
N GLY A 42 8.78 17.31 25.76
CA GLY A 42 7.87 18.46 25.69
C GLY A 42 6.59 18.29 26.49
N LYS A 43 5.88 19.41 26.65
CA LYS A 43 4.63 19.52 27.41
C LYS A 43 3.59 18.42 27.08
N TYR A 44 3.48 18.04 25.81
CA TYR A 44 2.46 17.12 25.32
C TYR A 44 2.93 15.67 25.21
N HIS A 45 4.17 15.35 25.61
CA HIS A 45 4.75 14.01 25.49
C HIS A 45 3.83 12.90 26.00
N ALA A 46 3.35 12.99 27.24
CA ALA A 46 2.51 11.96 27.83
C ALA A 46 1.18 11.73 27.08
N MET A 47 0.64 12.75 26.41
CA MET A 47 -0.57 12.60 25.59
C MET A 47 -0.25 12.09 24.21
N MET A 48 0.83 12.57 23.58
CA MET A 48 1.29 12.06 22.29
C MET A 48 1.61 10.57 22.39
N ASP A 49 2.31 10.15 23.43
CA ASP A 49 2.62 8.75 23.71
C ASP A 49 1.35 7.92 23.88
N ARG A 50 0.38 8.43 24.65
CA ARG A 50 -0.90 7.76 24.86
C ARG A 50 -1.75 7.67 23.59
N VAL A 51 -1.75 8.70 22.74
CA VAL A 51 -2.48 8.66 21.46
C VAL A 51 -1.82 7.68 20.51
N LEU A 52 -0.49 7.73 20.34
CA LEU A 52 0.25 6.80 19.48
C LEU A 52 0.17 5.35 19.97
N GLY A 53 0.07 5.15 21.29
CA GLY A 53 -0.07 3.83 21.91
C GLY A 53 -1.44 3.16 21.67
N GLN A 54 -2.41 3.86 21.06
CA GLN A 54 -3.70 3.27 20.72
C GLN A 54 -3.64 2.47 19.42
N GLU A 55 -4.58 1.53 19.31
CA GLU A 55 -4.83 0.82 18.07
C GLU A 55 -5.56 1.73 17.08
N GLY A 56 -5.29 1.52 15.79
CA GLY A 56 -5.89 2.32 14.74
C GLY A 56 -5.56 1.81 13.34
N THR A 57 -5.94 2.58 12.35
CA THR A 57 -5.81 2.19 10.94
C THR A 57 -5.29 3.36 10.13
N LEU A 58 -4.10 3.18 9.57
CA LEU A 58 -3.51 4.11 8.62
C LEU A 58 -3.78 3.62 7.19
N LYS A 59 -4.65 4.32 6.48
CA LYS A 59 -4.96 4.13 5.07
C LYS A 59 -3.91 4.83 4.23
N LEU A 60 -3.28 4.08 3.33
CA LEU A 60 -2.24 4.59 2.47
C LEU A 60 -2.85 5.19 1.20
N GLY A 61 -2.26 6.28 0.71
CA GLY A 61 -2.71 7.02 -0.47
C GLY A 61 -3.92 7.92 -0.24
N GLN A 62 -4.40 8.08 0.99
CA GLN A 62 -5.53 8.94 1.34
C GLN A 62 -5.27 9.76 2.60
N PHE A 63 -5.81 10.97 2.65
CA PHE A 63 -5.83 11.77 3.88
C PHE A 63 -6.95 11.28 4.79
N GLN A 64 -6.69 11.32 6.10
CA GLN A 64 -7.61 10.86 7.14
C GLN A 64 -7.88 12.00 8.11
N ALA A 65 -9.16 12.23 8.38
CA ALA A 65 -9.61 13.27 9.28
C ALA A 65 -9.34 12.89 10.75
N ILE A 66 -9.55 13.86 11.64
CA ILE A 66 -9.45 13.69 13.09
C ILE A 66 -10.34 12.53 13.54
N GLY A 67 -9.74 11.57 14.25
CA GLY A 67 -10.44 10.39 14.77
C GLY A 67 -10.60 9.24 13.78
N GLU A 68 -10.23 9.40 12.51
CA GLU A 68 -10.27 8.31 11.53
C GLU A 68 -9.04 7.41 11.58
N LEU A 69 -7.88 7.95 11.95
CA LEU A 69 -6.61 7.20 12.04
C LEU A 69 -6.53 6.44 13.36
N ILE A 70 -6.68 7.15 14.47
CA ILE A 70 -6.73 6.64 15.83
C ILE A 70 -7.82 7.41 16.59
N PRO A 71 -8.56 6.77 17.53
CA PRO A 71 -9.52 7.48 18.37
C PRO A 71 -8.89 8.65 19.15
N SER A 72 -9.57 9.79 19.13
CA SER A 72 -9.13 10.97 19.87
C SER A 72 -9.28 10.76 21.38
N ILE A 73 -8.40 11.40 22.17
CA ILE A 73 -8.46 11.36 23.62
C ILE A 73 -8.96 12.69 24.15
N ASP A 74 -10.02 12.66 24.94
CA ASP A 74 -10.50 13.82 25.69
C ASP A 74 -9.95 13.80 27.11
N LYS A 75 -9.26 14.88 27.51
CA LYS A 75 -8.80 15.06 28.89
C LYS A 75 -8.69 16.52 29.26
N ALA A 76 -9.22 16.88 30.43
CA ALA A 76 -9.15 18.23 30.99
C ALA A 76 -9.66 19.35 30.04
N CYS A 77 -10.75 19.08 29.32
CA CYS A 77 -11.32 19.96 28.29
C CYS A 77 -10.43 20.19 27.06
N GLU A 78 -9.39 19.37 26.87
CA GLU A 78 -8.57 19.33 25.65
C GLU A 78 -8.80 17.99 24.94
N THR A 79 -8.95 18.03 23.61
CA THR A 79 -9.04 16.84 22.75
C THR A 79 -7.72 16.69 22.00
N TYR A 80 -7.08 15.54 22.17
CA TYR A 80 -5.83 15.16 21.52
C TYR A 80 -6.12 14.21 20.37
N SER A 81 -5.56 14.49 19.19
CA SER A 81 -5.88 13.77 17.97
C SER A 81 -4.67 13.59 17.05
N LEU A 82 -4.70 12.50 16.27
CA LEU A 82 -3.81 12.27 15.14
C LEU A 82 -4.64 12.25 13.85
N PHE A 83 -4.12 12.88 12.82
CA PHE A 83 -4.76 12.96 11.51
C PHE A 83 -3.71 13.21 10.43
N THR A 84 -4.06 12.98 9.17
CA THR A 84 -3.19 13.24 8.03
C THR A 84 -3.78 14.33 7.14
N SER A 85 -2.95 15.28 6.70
CA SER A 85 -3.41 16.44 5.95
C SER A 85 -2.36 16.98 4.99
N GLY A 86 -2.81 17.50 3.86
CA GLY A 86 -1.99 18.24 2.90
C GLY A 86 -1.87 19.74 3.23
N PHE A 87 -2.08 20.18 4.48
CA PHE A 87 -2.00 21.60 4.86
C PHE A 87 -0.65 22.25 4.52
N SER A 88 0.43 21.47 4.56
CA SER A 88 1.78 21.88 4.18
C SER A 88 2.14 21.58 2.73
N GLY A 89 1.21 21.06 1.92
CA GLY A 89 1.46 20.64 0.53
C GLY A 89 2.00 19.21 0.37
N GLU A 90 2.14 18.47 1.48
CA GLU A 90 2.62 17.09 1.47
C GLU A 90 1.61 16.11 0.88
N ALA A 91 2.12 15.01 0.32
CA ALA A 91 1.30 13.93 -0.22
C ALA A 91 0.62 13.12 0.89
N ALA A 92 -0.42 12.38 0.52
CA ALA A 92 -1.02 11.41 1.43
C ALA A 92 0.01 10.32 1.80
N PRO A 93 -0.11 9.69 2.98
CA PRO A 93 0.88 8.73 3.46
C PRO A 93 1.08 7.57 2.48
N THR A 94 2.32 7.16 2.28
CA THR A 94 2.66 6.02 1.41
C THR A 94 3.58 5.05 2.13
N ALA A 95 3.61 3.79 1.70
CA ALA A 95 4.52 2.80 2.25
C ALA A 95 5.14 1.95 1.15
N THR A 96 6.40 1.60 1.34
CA THR A 96 7.17 0.72 0.48
C THR A 96 7.86 -0.35 1.32
N ILE A 97 7.70 -1.60 0.92
CA ILE A 97 8.40 -2.74 1.53
C ILE A 97 9.47 -3.23 0.57
N SER A 98 10.68 -3.43 1.08
CA SER A 98 11.80 -4.03 0.36
C SER A 98 12.37 -5.17 1.19
N GLY A 99 11.97 -6.41 0.87
CA GLY A 99 12.36 -7.60 1.63
C GLY A 99 11.89 -7.55 3.08
N SER A 100 12.83 -7.47 4.02
CA SER A 100 12.57 -7.36 5.46
C SER A 100 12.56 -5.91 5.98
N SER A 101 12.65 -4.93 5.08
CA SER A 101 12.62 -3.51 5.44
C SER A 101 11.34 -2.85 4.97
N ILE A 102 10.89 -1.86 5.72
CA ILE A 102 9.72 -1.04 5.39
C ILE A 102 10.08 0.44 5.55
N SER A 103 9.55 1.25 4.66
CA SER A 103 9.60 2.71 4.75
C SER A 103 8.19 3.24 4.55
N ILE A 104 7.78 4.14 5.44
CA ILE A 104 6.45 4.75 5.45
C ILE A 104 6.67 6.26 5.43
N ASP A 105 6.21 6.92 4.37
CA ASP A 105 6.19 8.37 4.30
C ASP A 105 5.01 8.87 5.12
N LEU A 106 5.31 9.49 6.27
CA LEU A 106 4.36 10.09 7.18
C LEU A 106 4.45 11.62 7.18
N SER A 107 5.10 12.25 6.19
CA SER A 107 5.28 13.72 6.11
C SER A 107 3.99 14.54 6.30
N SER A 108 2.84 13.97 5.96
CA SER A 108 1.52 14.59 6.16
C SER A 108 0.86 14.27 7.51
N LEU A 109 1.57 13.68 8.48
CA LEU A 109 1.05 13.35 9.81
C LEU A 109 1.11 14.54 10.76
N PHE A 110 -0.04 14.85 11.37
CA PHE A 110 -0.18 15.94 12.32
C PHE A 110 -0.72 15.47 13.68
N PHE A 111 -0.23 16.12 14.72
CA PHE A 111 -0.79 16.07 16.06
C PHE A 111 -1.59 17.33 16.34
N GLY A 112 -2.85 17.15 16.73
CA GLY A 112 -3.80 18.23 17.02
C GLY A 112 -4.25 18.25 18.46
N VAL A 113 -4.30 19.45 19.05
CA VAL A 113 -4.92 19.73 20.35
C VAL A 113 -6.03 20.77 20.14
N SER A 114 -7.26 20.38 20.44
CA SER A 114 -8.41 21.29 20.45
C SER A 114 -8.85 21.60 21.88
N ARG A 115 -9.35 22.81 22.11
CA ARG A 115 -9.93 23.26 23.38
C ARG A 115 -10.98 24.33 23.10
N GLY A 116 -12.26 23.94 23.13
CA GLY A 116 -13.34 24.84 22.73
C GLY A 116 -13.09 25.37 21.31
N ASP A 117 -12.95 26.69 21.18
CA ASP A 117 -12.71 27.36 19.88
C ASP A 117 -11.22 27.46 19.49
N SER A 118 -10.30 27.02 20.35
CA SER A 118 -8.87 27.02 20.04
C SER A 118 -8.44 25.69 19.44
N TYR A 119 -7.71 25.75 18.33
CA TYR A 119 -7.10 24.58 17.69
C TYR A 119 -5.61 24.82 17.46
N LYS A 120 -4.78 23.86 17.89
CA LYS A 120 -3.33 23.89 17.67
C LYS A 120 -2.90 22.60 17.01
N THR A 121 -2.08 22.71 15.97
CA THR A 121 -1.58 21.58 15.21
C THR A 121 -0.10 21.68 15.02
N TRP A 122 0.57 20.54 15.10
CA TRP A 122 1.99 20.40 14.81
C TRP A 122 2.15 19.29 13.80
N ASN A 123 2.93 19.55 12.74
CA ASN A 123 3.43 18.46 11.90
C ASN A 123 4.39 17.65 12.78
N ILE A 124 4.22 16.33 12.79
CA ILE A 124 5.11 15.39 13.50
C ILE A 124 5.63 14.31 12.57
N GLY A 125 5.33 14.47 11.28
CA GLY A 125 5.49 13.50 10.22
C GLY A 125 6.83 13.62 9.52
N GLU A 126 7.46 12.48 9.27
CA GLU A 126 8.69 12.36 8.49
C GLU A 126 8.71 10.98 7.81
N LEU A 127 9.78 10.67 7.09
CA LEU A 127 10.01 9.33 6.58
C LEU A 127 10.34 8.35 7.72
N ALA A 128 9.40 7.47 8.04
CA ALA A 128 9.58 6.40 9.00
C ALA A 128 10.21 5.18 8.35
N THR A 129 11.23 4.61 9.00
CA THR A 129 11.92 3.43 8.49
C THR A 129 12.05 2.37 9.57
N GLY A 130 12.12 1.10 9.15
CA GLY A 130 12.34 0.01 10.09
C GLY A 130 12.21 -1.35 9.46
N GLN A 131 11.77 -2.31 10.28
CA GLN A 131 11.74 -3.72 9.94
C GLN A 131 10.32 -4.18 9.65
N TYR A 132 10.20 -5.13 8.74
CA TYR A 132 8.97 -5.80 8.38
C TYR A 132 9.22 -7.31 8.30
N ASN A 133 8.37 -8.08 8.94
CA ASN A 133 8.41 -9.53 8.89
C ASN A 133 7.44 -10.02 7.79
N PRO A 134 7.94 -10.60 6.68
CA PRO A 134 7.09 -11.07 5.59
C PRO A 134 6.22 -12.27 5.98
N GLU A 135 6.56 -13.02 7.03
CA GLU A 135 5.81 -14.18 7.50
C GLU A 135 4.61 -13.76 8.35
N THR A 136 4.83 -12.90 9.35
CA THR A 136 3.78 -12.45 10.29
C THR A 136 3.07 -11.18 9.85
N LYS A 137 3.59 -10.49 8.82
CA LYS A 137 3.14 -9.16 8.35
C LYS A 137 3.33 -8.04 9.37
N GLU A 138 4.01 -8.32 10.47
CA GLU A 138 4.28 -7.33 11.50
C GLU A 138 5.34 -6.34 11.01
N PHE A 139 5.19 -5.09 11.39
CA PHE A 139 6.19 -4.06 11.15
C PHE A 139 6.51 -3.29 12.42
N THR A 140 7.70 -2.71 12.43
CA THR A 140 8.11 -1.72 13.44
C THR A 140 8.94 -0.66 12.74
N VAL A 141 8.53 0.59 12.85
CA VAL A 141 9.20 1.75 12.25
C VAL A 141 9.47 2.80 13.30
N SER A 142 10.49 3.61 13.02
CA SER A 142 10.80 4.81 13.78
C SER A 142 11.19 5.95 12.86
N TRP A 143 10.96 7.18 13.33
CA TRP A 143 11.48 8.39 12.71
C TRP A 143 11.82 9.41 13.78
N ASP A 144 12.75 10.29 13.43
CA ASP A 144 13.07 11.46 14.22
C ASP A 144 12.41 12.68 13.60
N HIS A 145 11.89 13.57 14.44
CA HIS A 145 11.34 14.84 14.03
C HIS A 145 11.94 15.95 14.89
N MET A 146 12.41 17.01 14.24
CA MET A 146 12.94 18.18 14.92
C MET A 146 11.86 19.23 15.05
N PHE A 147 11.41 19.50 16.28
CA PHE A 147 10.52 20.63 16.52
C PHE A 147 11.31 21.93 16.49
N ASP A 148 11.08 22.76 15.48
CA ASP A 148 11.70 24.07 15.37
C ASP A 148 10.82 25.15 16.02
N GLY A 149 11.40 25.96 16.91
CA GLY A 149 10.72 27.09 17.55
C GLY A 149 10.86 27.18 19.07
N GLY A 150 11.92 27.85 19.53
CA GLY A 150 12.05 28.66 20.75
C GLY A 150 11.76 28.03 22.12
N LYS A 151 10.55 27.50 22.34
CA LYS A 151 10.12 26.88 23.63
C LYS A 151 9.97 25.35 23.56
N HIS A 152 10.05 24.77 22.37
CA HIS A 152 9.88 23.34 22.13
C HIS A 152 11.01 22.75 21.28
N GLU A 153 12.17 23.40 21.26
CA GLU A 153 13.37 22.89 20.58
C GLU A 153 13.77 21.55 21.19
N GLY A 154 13.67 20.50 20.39
CA GLY A 154 13.97 19.15 20.83
C GLY A 154 13.78 18.15 19.73
N LEU A 155 14.73 17.21 19.65
CA LEU A 155 14.59 16.00 18.87
C LEU A 155 13.51 15.13 19.53
N ALA A 156 12.49 14.77 18.76
CA ALA A 156 11.50 13.79 19.17
C ALA A 156 11.66 12.53 18.30
N THR A 157 11.80 11.37 18.95
CA THR A 157 11.84 10.09 18.24
C THR A 157 10.49 9.40 18.41
N PHE A 158 9.88 9.05 17.30
CA PHE A 158 8.59 8.37 17.27
C PHE A 158 8.77 6.92 16.86
N PHE A 159 7.88 6.07 17.36
CA PHE A 159 7.84 4.65 17.08
C PHE A 159 6.41 4.22 16.76
N LEU A 160 6.25 3.41 15.72
CA LEU A 160 5.00 2.76 15.38
C LEU A 160 5.24 1.28 15.14
N LYS A 161 4.29 0.46 15.58
CA LYS A 161 4.24 -0.97 15.31
C LYS A 161 2.85 -1.38 14.88
N GLY A 162 2.77 -2.45 14.11
CA GLY A 162 1.50 -2.83 13.52
C GLY A 162 1.60 -4.03 12.62
N ILE A 163 0.50 -4.27 11.90
CA ILE A 163 0.36 -5.30 10.88
C ILE A 163 0.11 -4.61 9.54
N ALA A 164 0.88 -5.01 8.54
CA ALA A 164 0.79 -4.49 7.19
C ALA A 164 -0.18 -5.33 6.36
N GLU A 165 -1.36 -4.76 6.08
CA GLU A 165 -2.33 -5.38 5.20
C GLU A 165 -2.00 -5.05 3.74
N MET A 166 -1.50 -6.06 3.03
CA MET A 166 -1.37 -5.99 1.58
C MET A 166 -2.77 -6.04 0.98
N GLY A 167 -3.17 -4.99 0.26
CA GLY A 167 -4.44 -5.01 -0.46
C GLY A 167 -4.53 -6.24 -1.35
N THR A 168 -5.73 -6.81 -1.50
CA THR A 168 -5.96 -7.93 -2.41
C THR A 168 -5.51 -7.52 -3.81
N GLN A 169 -4.41 -8.10 -4.28
CA GLN A 169 -4.02 -7.94 -5.68
C GLN A 169 -5.20 -8.37 -6.56
N PRO A 170 -5.51 -7.65 -7.65
CA PRO A 170 -6.44 -8.17 -8.64
C PRO A 170 -5.88 -9.53 -9.10
N VAL A 171 -6.60 -10.60 -8.78
CA VAL A 171 -6.24 -11.95 -9.16
C VAL A 171 -6.02 -11.93 -10.67
N ALA A 172 -4.78 -12.17 -11.10
CA ALA A 172 -4.47 -12.32 -12.51
C ALA A 172 -5.42 -13.38 -13.06
N ILE A 173 -6.36 -12.97 -13.92
CA ILE A 173 -7.26 -13.92 -14.57
C ILE A 173 -6.33 -14.91 -15.28
N PRO A 174 -6.29 -16.19 -14.87
CA PRO A 174 -5.32 -17.11 -15.41
C PRO A 174 -5.53 -17.15 -16.91
N ALA A 175 -4.44 -17.08 -17.69
CA ALA A 175 -4.50 -17.04 -19.15
C ALA A 175 -5.33 -18.20 -19.73
N SER A 176 -5.50 -19.29 -18.97
CA SER A 176 -6.42 -20.39 -19.27
C SER A 176 -7.88 -19.94 -19.45
N LEU A 177 -8.39 -18.98 -18.69
CA LEU A 177 -9.77 -18.47 -18.79
C LEU A 177 -9.96 -17.65 -20.09
N VAL A 178 -8.95 -16.87 -20.47
CA VAL A 178 -8.91 -16.13 -21.75
C VAL A 178 -8.74 -17.08 -22.94
N LEU A 179 -7.88 -18.10 -22.82
CA LEU A 179 -7.69 -19.13 -23.85
C LEU A 179 -8.93 -20.02 -24.01
N TYR A 180 -9.65 -20.33 -22.93
CA TYR A 180 -10.88 -21.11 -22.99
C TYR A 180 -12.02 -20.32 -23.66
N ALA A 181 -12.15 -19.03 -23.33
CA ALA A 181 -13.13 -18.15 -23.97
C ALA A 181 -12.83 -17.96 -25.47
N THR A 182 -11.57 -17.71 -25.84
CA THR A 182 -11.18 -17.54 -27.25
C THR A 182 -11.27 -18.85 -28.04
N GLY A 183 -10.97 -20.00 -27.42
CA GLY A 183 -11.12 -21.33 -28.03
C GLY A 183 -12.58 -21.70 -28.36
N LEU A 184 -13.53 -21.39 -27.46
CA LEU A 184 -14.96 -21.64 -27.70
C LEU A 184 -15.52 -20.80 -28.85
N PHE A 185 -15.12 -19.53 -28.96
CA PHE A 185 -15.51 -18.66 -30.08
C PHE A 185 -14.87 -19.10 -31.41
N GLY A 186 -13.62 -19.57 -31.40
CA GLY A 186 -12.92 -20.07 -32.59
C GLY A 186 -13.54 -21.35 -33.17
N VAL A 187 -13.93 -22.31 -32.33
CA VAL A 187 -14.54 -23.57 -32.79
C VAL A 187 -16.00 -23.39 -33.19
N GLY A 188 -16.76 -22.54 -32.49
CA GLY A 188 -18.15 -22.23 -32.81
C GLY A 188 -18.32 -21.49 -34.14
N SER A 189 -17.43 -20.53 -34.44
CA SER A 189 -17.47 -19.76 -35.69
C SER A 189 -17.10 -20.62 -36.91
N LEU A 190 -16.13 -21.53 -36.79
CA LEU A 190 -15.71 -22.42 -37.88
C LEU A 190 -16.78 -23.46 -38.24
N THR A 191 -17.50 -23.97 -37.25
CA THR A 191 -18.59 -24.95 -37.46
C THR A 191 -19.83 -24.31 -38.09
N TRP A 192 -20.17 -23.08 -37.69
CA TRP A 192 -21.25 -22.33 -38.32
C TRP A 192 -20.94 -21.94 -39.77
N TRP A 193 -19.70 -21.53 -40.05
CA TRP A 193 -19.28 -21.15 -41.39
C TRP A 193 -19.22 -22.34 -42.37
N ARG A 194 -18.77 -23.51 -41.91
CA ARG A 194 -18.82 -24.75 -42.70
C ARG A 194 -20.24 -25.19 -43.03
N LYS A 195 -21.18 -25.07 -42.07
CA LYS A 195 -22.60 -25.40 -42.29
C LYS A 195 -23.26 -24.48 -43.33
N ARG A 196 -22.84 -23.20 -43.37
CA ARG A 196 -23.35 -22.22 -44.34
C ARG A 196 -22.86 -22.50 -45.76
N MET A 197 -21.60 -22.92 -45.91
CA MET A 197 -21.00 -23.28 -47.20
C MET A 197 -21.61 -24.56 -47.79
N SER A 198 -21.99 -25.54 -46.96
CA SER A 198 -22.64 -26.78 -47.44
C SER A 198 -24.07 -26.58 -47.91
N VAL A 199 -24.81 -25.59 -47.38
CA VAL A 199 -26.17 -25.27 -47.83
C VAL A 199 -26.18 -24.51 -49.16
N LEU A 200 -25.15 -23.71 -49.43
CA LEU A 200 -24.99 -23.00 -50.71
C LEU A 200 -24.46 -23.88 -51.85
N ALA A 201 -23.84 -25.03 -51.55
CA ALA A 201 -23.35 -25.99 -52.54
C ALA A 201 -24.40 -27.05 -52.95
N ALA A 202 -25.56 -27.08 -52.28
CA ALA A 202 -26.64 -28.03 -52.52
C ALA A 202 -27.91 -27.39 -53.13
N ALA A 203 -27.83 -26.11 -53.52
CA ALA A 203 -28.84 -25.37 -54.27
C ALA A 203 -28.31 -25.06 -55.68
#